data_AF-A0A940AVT0-F1
#
_entry.id   AF-A0A940AVT0-F1
#
_cell.length_a   1.000
_cell.length_b   1.000
_cell.length_c   1.000
_cell.angle_alpha   90.00
_cell.angle_beta   90.00
_cell.angle_gamma   90.00
#
_symmetry.space_group_name_H-M   'P 1'
#
loop_
_entity.id
_entity.type
_entity.pdbx_description
1 polymer ?
#
loop_
_entity_poly.entity_id
_entity_poly.type
_entity_poly.pdbx_seq_one_letter_code
_entity_poly.pdbx_strand_id
1 'polypeptide(L)'
;MEFENTIGLETHVQLKTRTKMFCGCLLKTGCEPNTNVCPVCLGYPGALPVMNKEAVKLTVMSGLMLGCEVNRHATFDRKNYFYPDMAKDYQISENGSPLCLGGGVEITRADGTKKFIRINHIHLEEDAAKINHYATTSGVDFNRGGTPLMEIVSEPDMESADDAIAYLTALKEMLVYAGVSDCNLEEGNMRSDVNISIRPVGETKLGTKVEIKNMNSFSGIHAALVHEARRQRECMAHSIPIVQETRRWDPEAMETASMRSKENAHDYRYFPEPDLVPVELDEATIDEWRKLLPEKPETRRARMVEEYGIAEYDAEVLSQHKENADWYEAAAKGLDKKTAKVLCNLFMGDVMALMNASGKTIGECAMTPAALASLVKLSVAGTINGPTLKELLPEIFEKGGDPEQIVKDRGLGAVSDTAALEAFVDQAIAANPGPVQDFKNGKKAAAGFFVGQVMKLSKGKADPKIVGGIVAKKLSALAISLVAAMFALLVGCTSFMPQQTCTFTDSEGDIVAVEYGRTKREHKSNFVAPSGKVMESKSSRAVRVTLPDGESFLAWECMNSLPSGTMYRSGDENWMYHANGISCRVFHKAVNPGTGQDDYLVIFEGIVCQGPKDDGK
;
A
#
# COMPACT_ATOMS: atom_id res chain seq x y z
N MET A 1 -26.86 7.52 -33.96
CA MET A 1 -26.15 6.27 -34.31
C MET A 1 -25.04 6.11 -33.29
N GLU A 2 -24.89 4.95 -32.67
CA GLU A 2 -23.78 4.71 -31.74
C GLU A 2 -22.56 4.23 -32.53
N PHE A 3 -21.38 4.71 -32.13
CA PHE A 3 -20.10 4.39 -32.75
C PHE A 3 -19.15 3.82 -31.70
N GLU A 4 -18.37 2.81 -32.11
CA GLU A 4 -17.26 2.26 -31.32
C GLU A 4 -15.92 2.68 -31.92
N ASN A 5 -14.94 2.91 -31.06
CA ASN A 5 -13.59 3.24 -31.50
C ASN A 5 -12.78 1.95 -31.71
N THR A 6 -11.80 2.02 -32.58
CA THR A 6 -10.81 0.98 -32.81
C THR A 6 -9.45 1.65 -32.84
N ILE A 7 -8.60 1.32 -31.86
CA ILE A 7 -7.32 1.97 -31.63
C ILE A 7 -6.21 0.92 -31.69
N GLY A 8 -5.15 1.23 -32.43
CA GLY A 8 -3.89 0.48 -32.48
C GLY A 8 -2.72 1.41 -32.21
N LEU A 9 -1.65 0.89 -31.61
CA LEU A 9 -0.48 1.67 -31.23
C LEU A 9 0.78 1.11 -31.88
N GLU A 10 1.65 2.02 -32.33
CA GLU A 10 2.98 1.72 -32.86
C GLU A 10 4.00 2.30 -31.87
N THR A 11 4.44 1.46 -30.94
CA THR A 11 5.27 1.88 -29.80
C THR A 11 6.74 1.62 -30.08
N HIS A 12 7.53 2.68 -30.20
CA HIS A 12 8.97 2.62 -30.40
C HIS A 12 9.69 2.68 -29.05
N VAL A 13 10.57 1.72 -28.79
CA VAL A 13 11.30 1.59 -27.53
C VAL A 13 12.80 1.48 -27.78
N GLN A 14 13.56 2.40 -27.20
CA GLN A 14 15.02 2.40 -27.27
C GLN A 14 15.59 1.30 -26.36
N LEU A 15 16.43 0.43 -26.90
CA LEU A 15 17.01 -0.68 -26.14
C LEU A 15 18.22 -0.24 -25.31
N LYS A 16 18.33 -0.80 -24.10
CA LYS A 16 19.40 -0.54 -23.12
C LYS A 16 20.68 -1.30 -23.46
N THR A 17 21.26 -0.99 -24.60
CA THR A 17 22.53 -1.58 -25.05
C THR A 17 23.71 -0.64 -24.79
N ARG A 18 24.93 -1.19 -24.83
CA ARG A 18 26.16 -0.39 -24.69
C ARG A 18 26.52 0.36 -25.97
N THR A 19 26.24 -0.23 -27.13
CA THR A 19 26.65 0.27 -28.46
C THR A 19 25.44 0.44 -29.37
N LYS A 20 25.60 1.24 -30.43
CA LYS A 20 24.59 1.42 -31.49
C LYS A 20 24.20 0.10 -32.18
N MET A 21 23.13 0.14 -32.98
CA MET A 21 22.52 -1.04 -33.60
C MET A 21 23.43 -1.68 -34.65
N PHE A 22 24.08 -0.85 -35.46
CA PHE A 22 24.85 -1.27 -36.62
C PHE A 22 26.32 -0.81 -36.59
N CYS A 23 26.81 -0.26 -35.47
CA CYS A 23 28.19 0.18 -35.34
C CYS A 23 28.69 0.17 -33.88
N GLY A 24 30.00 0.35 -33.69
CA GLY A 24 30.66 0.31 -32.38
C GLY A 24 30.58 1.59 -31.54
N CYS A 25 29.88 2.64 -31.98
CA CYS A 25 29.69 3.85 -31.16
C CYS A 25 28.93 3.50 -29.88
N LEU A 26 29.30 4.13 -28.77
CA LEU A 26 28.61 3.94 -27.49
C LEU A 26 27.21 4.58 -27.54
N LEU A 27 26.29 4.12 -26.71
CA LEU A 27 25.07 4.88 -26.42
C LEU A 27 25.35 5.77 -25.20
N LYS A 28 25.34 7.09 -25.41
CA LYS A 28 25.58 8.08 -24.36
C LYS A 28 24.70 9.30 -24.58
N THR A 29 23.94 9.66 -23.55
CA THR A 29 23.13 10.88 -23.51
C THR A 29 23.98 12.09 -23.12
N GLY A 30 23.50 13.30 -23.43
CA GLY A 30 24.17 14.54 -23.03
C GLY A 30 25.56 14.78 -23.64
N CYS A 31 25.85 14.17 -24.79
CA CYS A 31 27.09 14.44 -25.52
C CYS A 31 27.02 15.78 -26.26
N GLU A 32 28.18 16.39 -26.48
CA GLU A 32 28.31 17.49 -27.45
C GLU A 32 27.85 17.02 -28.84
N PRO A 33 27.16 17.85 -29.64
CA PRO A 33 26.62 17.45 -30.94
C PRO A 33 27.66 16.79 -31.85
N ASN A 34 27.28 15.68 -32.49
CA ASN A 34 28.13 14.95 -33.44
C ASN A 34 29.50 14.47 -32.90
N THR A 35 29.61 14.20 -31.59
CA THR A 35 30.85 13.63 -30.99
C THR A 35 30.80 12.13 -30.78
N ASN A 36 29.62 11.53 -30.85
CA ASN A 36 29.37 10.10 -30.67
C ASN A 36 28.92 9.44 -31.98
N VAL A 37 29.76 9.58 -33.00
CA VAL A 37 29.49 9.20 -34.38
C VAL A 37 30.70 8.47 -34.99
N CYS A 38 30.46 7.73 -36.07
CA CYS A 38 31.49 7.05 -36.86
C CYS A 38 31.08 7.00 -38.34
N PRO A 39 31.98 6.59 -39.25
CA PRO A 39 31.67 6.48 -40.67
C PRO A 39 30.41 5.67 -41.00
N VAL A 40 30.10 4.62 -40.22
CA VAL A 40 28.93 3.77 -40.44
C VAL A 40 27.62 4.52 -40.16
N CYS A 41 27.46 5.12 -38.99
CA CYS A 41 26.21 5.83 -38.66
C CYS A 41 26.08 7.17 -39.40
N LEU A 42 27.18 7.70 -39.94
CA LEU A 42 27.17 8.86 -40.83
C LEU A 42 27.01 8.49 -42.31
N GLY A 43 26.87 7.20 -42.65
CA GLY A 43 26.66 6.77 -44.04
C GLY A 43 27.80 7.09 -44.99
N TYR A 44 29.06 7.08 -44.53
CA TYR A 44 30.20 7.36 -45.39
C TYR A 44 30.33 6.32 -46.50
N PRO A 45 30.77 6.72 -47.71
CA PRO A 45 31.00 5.77 -48.81
C PRO A 45 31.94 4.63 -48.40
N GLY A 46 31.49 3.39 -48.59
CA GLY A 46 32.24 2.17 -48.24
C GLY A 46 32.08 1.70 -46.80
N ALA A 47 31.30 2.38 -45.96
CA ALA A 47 30.96 1.90 -44.63
C ALA A 47 29.88 0.80 -44.70
N LEU A 48 30.01 -0.23 -43.85
CA LEU A 48 29.07 -1.36 -43.77
C LEU A 48 28.48 -1.49 -42.36
N PRO A 49 27.20 -1.86 -42.22
CA PRO A 49 26.57 -2.12 -40.93
C PRO A 49 27.07 -3.42 -40.30
N VAL A 50 27.22 -3.43 -38.97
CA VAL A 50 27.50 -4.65 -38.18
C VAL A 50 26.50 -4.74 -37.03
N MET A 51 25.66 -5.77 -37.09
CA MET A 51 24.53 -5.94 -36.17
C MET A 51 24.95 -6.15 -34.71
N ASN A 52 24.22 -5.52 -33.80
CA ASN A 52 24.40 -5.64 -32.36
C ASN A 52 23.66 -6.88 -31.80
N LYS A 53 24.42 -7.90 -31.38
CA LYS A 53 23.87 -9.12 -30.78
C LYS A 53 23.03 -8.86 -29.52
N GLU A 54 23.42 -7.88 -28.70
CA GLU A 54 22.65 -7.57 -27.48
C GLU A 54 21.30 -6.95 -27.84
N ALA A 55 21.21 -6.14 -28.90
CA ALA A 55 19.93 -5.60 -29.36
C ALA A 55 18.96 -6.71 -29.80
N VAL A 56 19.45 -7.69 -30.57
CA VAL A 56 18.66 -8.88 -30.95
C VAL A 56 18.17 -9.64 -29.72
N LYS A 57 19.08 -9.91 -28.77
CA LYS A 57 18.75 -10.59 -27.51
C LYS A 57 17.67 -9.85 -26.72
N LEU A 58 17.82 -8.53 -26.54
CA LEU A 58 16.86 -7.73 -25.79
C LEU A 58 15.49 -7.70 -26.47
N THR A 59 15.41 -7.62 -27.79
CA THR A 59 14.13 -7.71 -28.53
C THR A 59 13.47 -9.06 -28.37
N VAL A 60 14.23 -10.16 -28.44
CA VAL A 60 13.70 -11.51 -28.22
C VAL A 60 13.23 -11.68 -26.77
N MET A 61 13.97 -11.16 -25.81
CA MET A 61 13.53 -11.12 -24.41
C MET A 61 12.23 -10.32 -24.23
N SER A 62 12.08 -9.18 -24.90
CA SER A 62 10.81 -8.42 -24.93
C SER A 62 9.67 -9.27 -25.49
N GLY A 63 9.88 -9.95 -26.62
CA GLY A 63 8.88 -10.83 -27.22
C GLY A 63 8.46 -11.97 -26.29
N LEU A 64 9.42 -12.66 -25.69
CA LEU A 64 9.17 -13.72 -24.71
C LEU A 64 8.40 -13.20 -23.47
N MET A 65 8.75 -12.02 -22.96
CA MET A 65 8.05 -11.37 -21.85
C MET A 65 6.59 -11.08 -22.21
N LEU A 66 6.33 -10.67 -23.45
CA LEU A 66 5.02 -10.32 -23.99
C LEU A 66 4.27 -11.55 -24.57
N GLY A 67 4.83 -12.75 -24.44
CA GLY A 67 4.22 -14.00 -24.91
C GLY A 67 4.18 -14.15 -26.44
N CYS A 68 5.06 -13.45 -27.16
CA CYS A 68 5.22 -13.58 -28.61
C CYS A 68 5.88 -14.92 -28.99
N GLU A 69 5.58 -15.39 -30.19
CA GLU A 69 6.38 -16.40 -30.87
C GLU A 69 7.65 -15.76 -31.43
N VAL A 70 8.82 -16.32 -31.11
CA VAL A 70 10.10 -15.82 -31.61
C VAL A 70 10.39 -16.46 -32.95
N ASN A 71 10.58 -15.62 -33.97
CA ASN A 71 10.93 -16.07 -35.30
C ASN A 71 12.39 -16.56 -35.32
N ARG A 72 12.60 -17.76 -35.85
CA ARG A 72 13.93 -18.38 -35.94
C ARG A 72 14.77 -17.82 -37.09
N HIS A 73 14.12 -17.16 -38.05
CA HIS A 73 14.75 -16.57 -39.22
C HIS A 73 14.24 -15.14 -39.42
N ALA A 74 15.06 -14.14 -39.13
CA ALA A 74 14.71 -12.74 -39.34
C ALA A 74 15.61 -12.09 -40.39
N THR A 75 15.06 -11.17 -41.17
CA THR A 75 15.77 -10.44 -42.21
C THR A 75 15.58 -8.95 -42.04
N PHE A 76 16.65 -8.19 -42.24
CA PHE A 76 16.58 -6.74 -42.27
C PHE A 76 16.33 -6.24 -43.69
N ASP A 77 15.65 -5.11 -43.78
CA ASP A 77 15.24 -4.44 -44.99
C ASP A 77 15.65 -2.96 -44.94
N ARG A 78 15.85 -2.34 -46.10
CA ARG A 78 16.03 -0.90 -46.22
C ARG A 78 14.68 -0.21 -46.43
N LYS A 79 14.29 0.64 -45.48
CA LYS A 79 13.20 1.60 -45.62
C LYS A 79 13.75 2.90 -46.20
N ASN A 80 13.58 3.12 -47.50
CA ASN A 80 14.24 4.21 -48.22
C ASN A 80 13.43 5.51 -48.10
N TYR A 81 14.06 6.56 -47.56
CA TYR A 81 13.50 7.91 -47.53
C TYR A 81 14.59 8.96 -47.34
N PHE A 82 14.40 10.11 -47.98
CA PHE A 82 15.33 11.24 -47.88
C PHE A 82 14.85 12.18 -46.78
N TYR A 83 15.61 12.28 -45.71
CA TYR A 83 15.39 13.29 -44.68
C TYR A 83 16.72 13.63 -43.98
N PRO A 84 16.97 14.90 -43.57
CA PRO A 84 18.29 15.31 -43.08
C PRO A 84 18.81 14.55 -41.85
N ASP A 85 17.94 13.90 -41.07
CA ASP A 85 18.33 13.10 -39.91
C ASP A 85 18.73 11.66 -40.23
N MET A 86 18.58 11.22 -41.48
CA MET A 86 18.94 9.90 -41.94
C MET A 86 20.09 9.99 -42.93
N ALA A 87 21.33 9.96 -42.42
CA ALA A 87 22.54 10.17 -43.22
C ALA A 87 22.72 9.17 -44.38
N LYS A 88 22.10 7.99 -44.29
CA LYS A 88 22.18 6.92 -45.30
C LYS A 88 21.11 7.06 -46.39
N ASP A 89 20.14 7.95 -46.22
CA ASP A 89 18.90 8.04 -47.02
C ASP A 89 18.03 6.76 -47.03
N TYR A 90 18.32 5.85 -46.10
CA TYR A 90 17.49 4.70 -45.75
C TYR A 90 17.70 4.34 -44.27
N GLN A 91 16.63 3.89 -43.64
CA GLN A 91 16.66 3.28 -42.30
C GLN A 91 16.72 1.76 -42.47
N ILE A 92 17.65 1.10 -41.78
CA ILE A 92 17.63 -0.35 -41.67
C ILE A 92 16.56 -0.74 -40.62
N SER A 93 15.58 -1.53 -41.04
CA SER A 93 14.41 -1.97 -40.24
C SER A 93 14.05 -3.43 -40.64
N GLU A 94 12.96 -4.01 -40.16
CA GLU A 94 12.46 -5.31 -40.62
C GLU A 94 11.03 -5.14 -41.14
N ASN A 95 10.74 -5.60 -42.36
CA ASN A 95 9.40 -5.54 -42.95
C ASN A 95 8.85 -6.92 -43.28
N GLY A 96 9.69 -7.81 -43.81
CA GLY A 96 9.24 -9.14 -44.25
C GLY A 96 9.17 -10.20 -43.16
N SER A 97 10.15 -10.23 -42.26
CA SER A 97 10.34 -11.31 -41.28
C SER A 97 10.76 -10.74 -39.92
N PRO A 98 9.80 -10.20 -39.13
CA PRO A 98 10.10 -9.58 -37.84
C PRO A 98 10.58 -10.63 -36.82
N LEU A 99 11.35 -10.19 -35.83
CA LEU A 99 11.89 -11.07 -34.78
C LEU A 99 10.83 -11.72 -33.90
N CYS A 100 9.71 -11.05 -33.61
CA CYS A 100 8.66 -11.59 -32.74
C CYS A 100 7.28 -11.39 -33.37
N LEU A 101 6.42 -12.39 -33.25
CA LEU A 101 5.06 -12.40 -33.80
C LEU A 101 4.03 -12.68 -32.71
N GLY A 102 2.87 -12.02 -32.77
CA GLY A 102 1.77 -12.26 -31.85
C GLY A 102 2.06 -11.80 -30.41
N GLY A 103 1.48 -12.50 -29.43
CA GLY A 103 1.56 -12.14 -28.02
C GLY A 103 0.54 -11.09 -27.61
N GLY A 104 0.76 -10.44 -26.47
CA GLY A 104 -0.12 -9.37 -26.00
C GLY A 104 0.11 -8.95 -24.56
N VAL A 105 -0.72 -8.00 -24.14
CA VAL A 105 -0.67 -7.36 -22.83
C VAL A 105 -2.04 -7.43 -22.19
N GLU A 106 -2.14 -7.97 -20.97
CA GLU A 106 -3.35 -7.83 -20.17
C GLU A 106 -3.38 -6.45 -19.51
N ILE A 107 -4.47 -5.73 -19.68
CA ILE A 107 -4.74 -4.43 -19.06
C ILE A 107 -5.87 -4.56 -18.04
N THR A 108 -5.78 -3.78 -16.97
CA THR A 108 -6.87 -3.60 -16.00
C THR A 108 -7.52 -2.24 -16.22
N ARG A 109 -8.83 -2.24 -16.50
CA ARG A 109 -9.63 -1.02 -16.67
C ARG A 109 -10.00 -0.42 -15.30
N ALA A 110 -10.45 0.84 -15.31
CA ALA A 110 -10.85 1.57 -14.10
C ALA A 110 -12.00 0.91 -13.32
N ASP A 111 -12.84 0.12 -13.99
CA ASP A 111 -13.91 -0.67 -13.38
C ASP A 111 -13.44 -2.04 -12.83
N GLY A 112 -12.14 -2.32 -12.89
CA GLY A 112 -11.52 -3.57 -12.47
C GLY A 112 -11.60 -4.70 -13.50
N THR A 113 -12.23 -4.47 -14.67
CA THR A 113 -12.30 -5.48 -15.72
C THR A 113 -10.94 -5.66 -16.40
N LYS A 114 -10.60 -6.90 -16.73
CA LYS A 114 -9.38 -7.25 -17.45
C LYS A 114 -9.67 -7.38 -18.94
N LYS A 115 -8.76 -6.88 -19.77
CA LYS A 115 -8.81 -7.02 -21.22
C LYS A 115 -7.43 -7.39 -21.77
N PHE A 116 -7.39 -8.33 -22.69
CA PHE A 116 -6.15 -8.72 -23.36
C PHE A 116 -6.02 -7.98 -24.69
N ILE A 117 -4.96 -7.18 -24.85
CA ILE A 117 -4.65 -6.43 -26.06
C ILE A 117 -3.56 -7.19 -26.81
N ARG A 118 -3.87 -7.65 -28.02
CA ARG A 118 -2.93 -8.46 -28.80
C ARG A 118 -1.83 -7.58 -29.40
N ILE A 119 -0.65 -8.16 -29.53
CA ILE A 119 0.46 -7.60 -30.30
C ILE A 119 0.47 -8.30 -31.67
N ASN A 120 0.66 -7.54 -32.73
CA ASN A 120 0.80 -8.07 -34.07
C ASN A 120 2.23 -8.60 -34.28
N HIS A 121 3.24 -7.75 -34.05
CA HIS A 121 4.64 -8.11 -34.13
C HIS A 121 5.54 -7.14 -33.35
N ILE A 122 6.79 -7.54 -33.15
CA ILE A 122 7.89 -6.69 -32.68
C ILE A 122 9.05 -6.83 -33.66
N HIS A 123 9.56 -5.71 -34.15
CA HIS A 123 10.70 -5.68 -35.06
C HIS A 123 11.80 -4.75 -34.57
N LEU A 124 13.01 -4.96 -35.09
CA LEU A 124 14.18 -4.10 -34.83
C LEU A 124 14.42 -3.10 -35.95
N GLU A 125 14.84 -1.90 -35.54
CA GLU A 125 15.31 -0.86 -36.44
C GLU A 125 16.37 0.04 -35.78
N GLU A 126 16.93 0.96 -36.56
CA GLU A 126 17.76 2.03 -36.04
C GLU A 126 17.01 3.36 -35.92
N ASP A 127 17.26 4.11 -34.86
CA ASP A 127 16.70 5.44 -34.68
C ASP A 127 17.39 6.47 -35.57
N ALA A 128 16.64 7.51 -35.95
CA ALA A 128 17.13 8.65 -36.70
C ALA A 128 17.88 9.64 -35.80
N ALA A 129 18.65 10.54 -36.43
CA ALA A 129 19.28 11.65 -35.73
C ALA A 129 18.25 12.63 -35.14
N LYS A 130 18.72 13.59 -34.34
CA LYS A 130 17.87 14.66 -33.81
C LYS A 130 17.98 15.90 -34.69
N ILE A 131 16.85 16.50 -35.06
CA ILE A 131 16.81 17.81 -35.72
C ILE A 131 16.37 18.86 -34.71
N ASN A 132 17.11 19.97 -34.65
CA ASN A 132 16.72 21.17 -33.92
C ASN A 132 16.43 22.28 -34.93
N HIS A 133 15.24 22.86 -34.87
CA HIS A 133 14.87 23.97 -35.73
C HIS A 133 15.23 25.31 -35.08
N TYR A 134 15.90 26.17 -35.83
CA TYR A 134 16.18 27.57 -35.49
C TYR A 134 15.33 28.48 -36.38
N ALA A 135 15.42 29.80 -36.19
CA ALA A 135 14.56 30.78 -36.87
C ALA A 135 14.50 30.61 -38.40
N THR A 136 15.60 30.26 -39.05
CA THR A 136 15.69 30.13 -40.53
C THR A 136 16.45 28.89 -40.99
N THR A 137 17.00 28.10 -40.07
CA THR A 137 17.87 26.96 -40.36
C THR A 137 17.55 25.81 -39.43
N SER A 138 18.07 24.62 -39.73
CA SER A 138 17.95 23.46 -38.85
C SER A 138 19.33 22.84 -38.64
N GLY A 139 19.64 22.46 -37.41
CA GLY A 139 20.85 21.72 -37.06
C GLY A 139 20.53 20.25 -36.85
N VAL A 140 21.39 19.38 -37.36
CA VAL A 140 21.26 17.91 -37.22
C VAL A 140 22.35 17.41 -36.27
N ASP A 141 21.93 16.64 -35.27
CA ASP A 141 22.80 15.93 -34.33
C ASP A 141 22.66 14.41 -34.49
N PHE A 142 23.68 13.80 -35.08
CA PHE A 142 23.78 12.36 -35.37
C PHE A 142 24.21 11.52 -34.16
N ASN A 143 24.39 12.10 -32.98
CA ASN A 143 24.68 11.34 -31.76
C ASN A 143 23.66 10.22 -31.52
N ARG A 144 22.36 10.49 -31.73
CA ARG A 144 21.28 9.50 -31.61
C ARG A 144 21.16 8.56 -32.82
N GLY A 145 21.57 9.00 -34.01
CA GLY A 145 21.42 8.22 -35.24
C GLY A 145 22.11 6.87 -35.15
N GLY A 146 21.39 5.78 -35.44
CA GLY A 146 21.90 4.40 -35.31
C GLY A 146 21.60 3.74 -33.96
N THR A 147 20.90 4.40 -33.04
CA THR A 147 20.52 3.79 -31.75
C THR A 147 19.57 2.60 -31.96
N PRO A 148 19.72 1.45 -31.27
CA PRO A 148 18.80 0.34 -31.41
C PRO A 148 17.42 0.68 -30.89
N LEU A 149 16.43 0.48 -31.75
CA LEU A 149 15.04 0.77 -31.51
C LEU A 149 14.25 -0.49 -31.84
N MET A 150 13.34 -0.89 -30.96
CA MET A 150 12.33 -1.90 -31.30
C MET A 150 10.99 -1.21 -31.48
N GLU A 151 10.24 -1.59 -32.51
CA GLU A 151 8.87 -1.15 -32.72
C GLU A 151 7.93 -2.29 -32.33
N ILE A 152 6.99 -2.01 -31.43
CA ILE A 152 5.96 -2.94 -30.95
C ILE A 152 4.64 -2.46 -31.53
N VAL A 153 4.08 -3.25 -32.45
CA VAL A 153 2.83 -2.92 -33.14
C VAL A 153 1.69 -3.71 -32.53
N SER A 154 0.70 -3.02 -31.95
CA SER A 154 -0.48 -3.68 -31.41
C SER A 154 -1.49 -4.04 -32.51
N GLU A 155 -2.30 -5.07 -32.26
CA GLU A 155 -3.58 -5.21 -32.95
C GLU A 155 -4.50 -4.03 -32.56
N PRO A 156 -5.49 -3.69 -33.40
CA PRO A 156 -6.39 -2.58 -33.15
C PRO A 156 -7.51 -3.00 -32.17
N ASP A 157 -7.14 -3.50 -31.00
CA ASP A 157 -8.06 -4.09 -30.00
C ASP A 157 -8.55 -3.07 -28.95
N MET A 158 -7.94 -1.88 -28.88
CA MET A 158 -8.26 -0.87 -27.87
C MET A 158 -9.51 -0.06 -28.28
N GLU A 159 -10.41 0.19 -27.33
CA GLU A 159 -11.72 0.84 -27.59
C GLU A 159 -11.80 2.26 -27.02
N SER A 160 -10.86 2.64 -26.16
CA SER A 160 -10.88 3.91 -25.45
C SER A 160 -9.46 4.49 -25.30
N ALA A 161 -9.39 5.78 -24.98
CA ALA A 161 -8.14 6.41 -24.58
C ALA A 161 -7.58 5.78 -23.29
N ASP A 162 -8.45 5.37 -22.37
CA ASP A 162 -8.05 4.72 -21.12
C ASP A 162 -7.45 3.33 -21.37
N ASP A 163 -7.99 2.55 -22.33
CA ASP A 163 -7.40 1.28 -22.76
C ASP A 163 -5.97 1.50 -23.28
N ALA A 164 -5.75 2.55 -24.08
CA ALA A 164 -4.44 2.88 -24.63
C ALA A 164 -3.42 3.26 -23.54
N ILE A 165 -3.82 4.03 -22.54
CA ILE A 165 -2.93 4.39 -21.43
C ILE A 165 -2.65 3.18 -20.53
N ALA A 166 -3.65 2.36 -20.26
CA ALA A 166 -3.46 1.12 -19.50
C ALA A 166 -2.50 0.16 -20.22
N TYR A 167 -2.63 0.03 -21.55
CA TYR A 167 -1.72 -0.76 -22.38
C TYR A 167 -0.29 -0.22 -22.33
N LEU A 168 -0.08 1.07 -22.57
CA LEU A 168 1.25 1.66 -22.55
C LEU A 168 1.91 1.58 -21.17
N THR A 169 1.12 1.68 -20.10
CA THR A 169 1.60 1.55 -18.73
C THR A 169 2.04 0.13 -18.42
N ALA A 170 1.21 -0.88 -18.75
CA ALA A 170 1.53 -2.29 -18.56
C ALA A 170 2.70 -2.73 -19.45
N LEU A 171 2.75 -2.26 -20.70
CA LEU A 171 3.87 -2.48 -21.61
C LEU A 171 5.17 -1.92 -21.02
N LYS A 172 5.17 -0.65 -20.61
CA LYS A 172 6.32 -0.01 -19.95
C LYS A 172 6.77 -0.81 -18.72
N GLU A 173 5.84 -1.21 -17.85
CA GLU A 173 6.13 -1.99 -16.66
C GLU A 173 6.88 -3.28 -17.04
N MET A 174 6.35 -4.07 -17.98
CA MET A 174 6.96 -5.33 -18.40
C MET A 174 8.36 -5.16 -19.01
N LEU A 175 8.56 -4.13 -19.84
CA LEU A 175 9.85 -3.88 -20.48
C LEU A 175 10.92 -3.41 -19.48
N VAL A 176 10.55 -2.51 -18.56
CA VAL A 176 11.44 -2.10 -17.46
C VAL A 176 11.76 -3.30 -16.56
N TYR A 177 10.76 -4.13 -16.25
CA TYR A 177 10.95 -5.33 -15.44
C TYR A 177 11.92 -6.31 -16.08
N ALA A 178 11.78 -6.54 -17.38
CA ALA A 178 12.68 -7.40 -18.16
C ALA A 178 14.10 -6.82 -18.31
N GLY A 179 14.31 -5.54 -17.97
CA GLY A 179 15.60 -4.87 -18.04
C GLY A 179 16.04 -4.52 -19.47
N VAL A 180 15.11 -4.46 -20.43
CA VAL A 180 15.42 -4.24 -21.86
C VAL A 180 15.48 -2.77 -22.24
N SER A 181 14.81 -1.90 -21.48
CA SER A 181 14.79 -0.44 -21.68
C SER A 181 14.46 0.25 -20.36
N ASP A 182 14.91 1.50 -20.21
CA ASP A 182 14.49 2.36 -19.10
C ASP A 182 13.08 2.96 -19.34
N CYS A 183 12.58 2.90 -20.58
CA CYS A 183 11.27 3.41 -21.00
C CYS A 183 10.94 4.80 -20.41
N ASN A 184 11.94 5.67 -20.32
CA ASN A 184 11.75 7.05 -19.88
C ASN A 184 11.21 7.88 -21.05
N LEU A 185 9.98 8.37 -20.91
CA LEU A 185 9.32 9.18 -21.93
C LEU A 185 9.96 10.57 -22.07
N GLU A 186 10.45 11.15 -20.96
CA GLU A 186 11.09 12.48 -20.96
C GLU A 186 12.41 12.46 -21.73
N GLU A 187 13.14 11.35 -21.62
CA GLU A 187 14.38 11.10 -22.37
C GLU A 187 14.11 10.55 -23.79
N GLY A 188 12.84 10.28 -24.13
CA GLY A 188 12.43 9.78 -25.44
C GLY A 188 12.77 8.30 -25.69
N ASN A 189 13.05 7.52 -24.63
CA ASN A 189 13.30 6.08 -24.76
C ASN A 189 12.04 5.29 -25.12
N MET A 190 10.86 5.87 -24.94
CA MET A 190 9.59 5.29 -25.36
C MET A 190 8.76 6.36 -26.05
N ARG A 191 8.28 6.06 -27.26
CA ARG A 191 7.42 6.90 -28.10
C ARG A 191 6.29 6.04 -28.63
N SER A 192 5.12 6.61 -28.89
CA SER A 192 4.06 5.84 -29.53
C SER A 192 3.29 6.68 -30.53
N ASP A 193 3.24 6.22 -31.77
CA ASP A 193 2.29 6.74 -32.73
C ASP A 193 0.92 6.06 -32.51
N VAL A 194 -0.15 6.77 -32.81
CA VAL A 194 -1.52 6.37 -32.49
C VAL A 194 -2.33 6.22 -33.77
N ASN A 195 -2.93 5.05 -33.97
CA ASN A 195 -3.87 4.81 -35.05
C ASN A 195 -5.28 4.70 -34.48
N ILE A 196 -6.21 5.54 -34.95
CA ILE A 196 -7.61 5.52 -34.51
C ILE A 196 -8.55 5.50 -35.71
N SER A 197 -9.60 4.69 -35.57
CA SER A 197 -10.75 4.68 -36.44
C SER A 197 -12.03 4.53 -35.63
N ILE A 198 -13.16 4.94 -36.18
CA ILE A 198 -14.48 4.67 -35.60
C ILE A 198 -15.36 3.92 -36.61
N ARG A 199 -16.26 3.08 -36.10
CA ARG A 199 -17.26 2.36 -36.90
C ARG A 199 -18.60 2.29 -36.17
N PRO A 200 -19.73 2.13 -36.89
CA PRO A 200 -21.02 1.88 -36.25
C PRO A 200 -20.97 0.60 -35.39
N VAL A 201 -21.63 0.60 -34.23
CA VAL A 201 -21.69 -0.57 -33.35
C VAL A 201 -22.28 -1.77 -34.10
N GLY A 202 -21.60 -2.92 -34.02
CA GLY A 202 -22.00 -4.17 -34.66
C GLY A 202 -21.42 -4.38 -36.07
N GLU A 203 -20.74 -3.40 -36.66
CA GLU A 203 -19.98 -3.61 -37.90
C GLU A 203 -18.62 -4.25 -37.62
N THR A 204 -18.22 -5.21 -38.45
CA THR A 204 -16.92 -5.87 -38.35
C THR A 204 -15.84 -5.20 -39.20
N LYS A 205 -16.24 -4.39 -40.18
CA LYS A 205 -15.31 -3.68 -41.07
C LYS A 205 -14.74 -2.46 -40.34
N LEU A 206 -13.42 -2.33 -40.32
CA LEU A 206 -12.76 -1.14 -39.80
C LEU A 206 -13.12 0.09 -40.63
N GLY A 207 -13.31 1.23 -39.96
CA GLY A 207 -13.51 2.52 -40.60
C GLY A 207 -12.23 3.08 -41.24
N THR A 208 -12.27 4.33 -41.65
CA THR A 208 -11.07 5.03 -42.14
C THR A 208 -10.07 5.24 -41.01
N LYS A 209 -8.83 4.80 -41.21
CA LYS A 209 -7.73 4.98 -40.24
C LYS A 209 -7.20 6.41 -40.29
N VAL A 210 -7.03 7.04 -39.12
CA VAL A 210 -6.25 8.27 -38.94
C VAL A 210 -5.07 7.95 -38.05
N GLU A 211 -3.89 8.40 -38.47
CA GLU A 211 -2.63 8.21 -37.75
C GLU A 211 -2.23 9.55 -37.12
N ILE A 212 -1.95 9.57 -35.81
CA ILE A 212 -1.48 10.74 -35.08
C ILE A 212 -0.03 10.48 -34.66
N LYS A 213 0.87 11.36 -35.11
CA LYS A 213 2.32 11.24 -34.85
C LYS A 213 2.83 12.24 -33.83
N ASN A 214 4.05 11.98 -33.35
CA ASN A 214 4.83 12.85 -32.45
C ASN A 214 4.23 12.93 -31.05
N MET A 215 3.81 11.78 -30.51
CA MET A 215 3.29 11.69 -29.16
C MET A 215 4.39 11.28 -28.18
N ASN A 216 4.77 12.21 -27.31
CA ASN A 216 5.88 12.04 -26.37
C ASN A 216 5.44 11.88 -24.91
N SER A 217 4.13 11.91 -24.62
CA SER A 217 3.59 11.76 -23.26
C SER A 217 2.28 10.96 -23.25
N PHE A 218 2.03 10.22 -22.18
CA PHE A 218 0.77 9.50 -21.98
C PHE A 218 -0.42 10.45 -21.91
N SER A 219 -0.28 11.60 -21.25
CA SER A 219 -1.33 12.63 -21.21
C SER A 219 -1.64 13.18 -22.61
N GLY A 220 -0.62 13.38 -23.43
CA GLY A 220 -0.78 13.79 -24.83
C GLY A 220 -1.53 12.73 -25.63
N ILE A 221 -1.15 11.45 -25.50
CA ILE A 221 -1.80 10.32 -26.19
C ILE A 221 -3.27 10.24 -25.83
N HIS A 222 -3.59 10.34 -24.54
CA HIS A 222 -4.97 10.31 -24.06
C HIS A 222 -5.79 11.46 -24.66
N ALA A 223 -5.29 12.69 -24.55
CA ALA A 223 -5.96 13.88 -25.05
C ALA A 223 -6.18 13.84 -26.58
N ALA A 224 -5.18 13.38 -27.32
CA ALA A 224 -5.27 13.24 -28.78
C ALA A 224 -6.31 12.19 -29.19
N LEU A 225 -6.37 11.06 -28.50
CA LEU A 225 -7.38 10.02 -28.74
C LEU A 225 -8.80 10.52 -28.45
N VAL A 226 -8.99 11.21 -27.32
CA VAL A 226 -10.30 11.80 -26.96
C VAL A 226 -10.72 12.83 -28.01
N HIS A 227 -9.80 13.73 -28.41
CA HIS A 227 -10.08 14.75 -29.41
C HIS A 227 -10.42 14.13 -30.77
N GLU A 228 -9.60 13.20 -31.26
CA GLU A 228 -9.78 12.61 -32.59
C GLU A 228 -11.03 11.71 -32.65
N ALA A 229 -11.34 10.96 -31.59
CA ALA A 229 -12.58 10.21 -31.50
C ALA A 229 -13.80 11.13 -31.61
N ARG A 230 -13.80 12.27 -30.92
CA ARG A 230 -14.87 13.28 -31.03
C ARG A 230 -14.95 13.83 -32.44
N ARG A 231 -13.83 14.25 -33.03
CA ARG A 231 -13.77 14.80 -34.40
C ARG A 231 -14.36 13.82 -35.42
N GLN A 232 -13.95 12.56 -35.38
CA GLN A 232 -14.46 11.54 -36.29
C GLN A 232 -15.97 11.33 -36.11
N ARG A 233 -16.48 11.32 -34.87
CA ARG A 233 -17.92 11.20 -34.59
C ARG A 233 -18.71 12.38 -35.15
N GLU A 234 -18.21 13.60 -34.99
CA GLU A 234 -18.81 14.80 -35.57
C GLU A 234 -18.83 14.73 -37.10
N CYS A 235 -17.72 14.30 -37.73
CA CYS A 235 -17.68 14.07 -39.17
C CYS A 235 -18.76 13.06 -39.62
N MET A 236 -18.87 11.91 -38.95
CA MET A 236 -19.87 10.90 -39.27
C MET A 236 -21.31 11.41 -39.05
N ALA A 237 -21.56 12.15 -37.96
CA ALA A 237 -22.87 12.73 -37.66
C ALA A 237 -23.32 13.76 -38.72
N HIS A 238 -22.37 14.51 -39.28
CA HIS A 238 -22.62 15.49 -40.34
C HIS A 238 -22.44 14.93 -41.76
N SER A 239 -22.25 13.61 -41.92
CA SER A 239 -21.99 12.97 -43.22
C SER A 239 -20.78 13.55 -43.96
N ILE A 240 -19.80 14.06 -43.21
CA ILE A 240 -18.50 14.52 -43.72
C ILE A 240 -17.58 13.29 -43.80
N PRO A 241 -17.00 12.98 -44.97
CA PRO A 241 -16.15 11.81 -45.13
C PRO A 241 -14.85 11.97 -44.34
N ILE A 242 -14.50 10.94 -43.57
CA ILE A 242 -13.18 10.83 -42.94
C ILE A 242 -12.20 10.37 -44.02
N VAL A 243 -11.17 11.18 -44.27
CA VAL A 243 -10.06 10.85 -45.17
C VAL A 243 -8.93 10.22 -44.38
N GLN A 244 -8.20 9.29 -45.01
CA GLN A 244 -7.00 8.74 -44.40
C GLN A 244 -5.87 9.77 -44.49
N GLU A 245 -5.32 10.16 -43.35
CA GLU A 245 -4.30 11.19 -43.25
C GLU A 245 -3.42 10.96 -42.03
N THR A 246 -2.20 11.52 -42.09
CA THR A 246 -1.32 11.62 -40.93
C THR A 246 -1.53 13.01 -40.30
N ARG A 247 -1.90 13.03 -39.03
CA ARG A 247 -2.13 14.25 -38.23
C ARG A 247 -1.04 14.39 -37.18
N ARG A 248 -0.85 15.61 -36.69
CA ARG A 248 0.01 15.95 -35.55
C ARG A 248 -0.86 16.42 -34.39
N TRP A 249 -0.48 16.08 -33.17
CA TRP A 249 -1.05 16.66 -31.97
C TRP A 249 -0.38 18.00 -31.62
N ASP A 250 -1.19 19.03 -31.38
CA ASP A 250 -0.76 20.30 -30.81
C ASP A 250 -1.17 20.36 -29.32
N PRO A 251 -0.21 20.29 -28.38
CA PRO A 251 -0.52 20.32 -26.95
C PRO A 251 -0.94 21.71 -26.44
N GLU A 252 -0.61 22.80 -27.14
CA GLU A 252 -1.00 24.16 -26.74
C GLU A 252 -2.44 24.45 -27.17
N ALA A 253 -2.77 24.09 -28.40
CA ALA A 253 -4.13 24.26 -28.96
C ALA A 253 -5.09 23.12 -28.58
N MET A 254 -4.59 22.00 -28.05
CA MET A 254 -5.35 20.80 -27.70
C MET A 254 -6.16 20.23 -28.88
N GLU A 255 -5.55 20.24 -30.07
CA GLU A 255 -6.17 19.80 -31.31
C GLU A 255 -5.24 18.95 -32.18
N THR A 256 -5.85 18.17 -33.09
CA THR A 256 -5.09 17.48 -34.14
C THR A 256 -5.07 18.36 -35.40
N ALA A 257 -3.90 18.56 -35.99
CA ALA A 257 -3.74 19.26 -37.27
C ALA A 257 -3.33 18.28 -38.37
N SER A 258 -3.93 18.39 -39.56
CA SER A 258 -3.52 17.57 -40.71
C SER A 258 -2.13 17.98 -41.17
N MET A 259 -1.22 17.02 -41.33
CA MET A 259 0.11 17.28 -41.90
C MET A 259 0.17 16.97 -43.39
N ARG A 260 -0.39 15.82 -43.80
CA ARG A 260 -0.32 15.32 -45.18
C ARG A 260 -1.50 14.41 -45.52
N SER A 261 -2.02 14.51 -46.75
CA SER A 261 -2.98 13.57 -47.32
C SER A 261 -2.27 12.33 -47.90
N LYS A 262 -2.95 11.17 -47.89
CA LYS A 262 -2.40 9.89 -48.34
C LYS A 262 -2.24 9.72 -49.85
N GLU A 263 -2.53 10.73 -50.68
CA GLU A 263 -2.20 10.68 -52.12
C GLU A 263 -0.69 10.47 -52.35
N ASN A 264 0.13 10.73 -51.32
CA ASN A 264 1.54 10.36 -51.21
C ASN A 264 1.74 9.18 -50.24
N ALA A 265 1.11 8.01 -50.46
CA ALA A 265 1.56 6.79 -49.80
C ALA A 265 3.05 6.62 -50.16
N HIS A 266 3.94 6.91 -49.21
CA HIS A 266 5.37 6.90 -49.49
C HIS A 266 5.75 5.48 -49.88
N ASP A 267 6.10 5.30 -51.15
CA ASP A 267 6.76 4.10 -51.60
C ASP A 267 8.17 4.11 -50.99
N TYR A 268 8.27 3.56 -49.77
CA TYR A 268 9.53 3.38 -49.06
C TYR A 268 10.45 2.37 -49.77
N ARG A 269 9.98 1.73 -50.86
CA ARG A 269 10.74 0.79 -51.69
C ARG A 269 11.49 -0.21 -50.83
N TYR A 270 10.78 -0.88 -49.92
CA TYR A 270 11.39 -1.88 -49.05
C TYR A 270 12.06 -2.96 -49.89
N PHE A 271 13.30 -3.30 -49.55
CA PHE A 271 14.00 -4.45 -50.07
C PHE A 271 15.01 -4.97 -49.04
N PRO A 272 15.37 -6.28 -49.08
CA PRO A 272 16.30 -6.86 -48.13
C PRO A 272 17.64 -6.12 -48.10
N GLU A 273 18.16 -5.86 -46.91
CA GLU A 273 19.47 -5.24 -46.68
C GLU A 273 20.59 -6.22 -47.11
N PRO A 274 21.26 -6.01 -48.26
CA PRO A 274 22.25 -6.95 -48.77
C PRO A 274 23.54 -7.00 -47.93
N ASP A 275 23.81 -5.96 -47.14
CA ASP A 275 25.03 -5.86 -46.34
C ASP A 275 24.91 -6.65 -45.01
N LEU A 276 23.71 -7.11 -44.65
CA LEU A 276 23.44 -7.93 -43.48
C LEU A 276 22.98 -9.32 -43.88
N VAL A 277 23.59 -10.34 -43.27
CA VAL A 277 23.08 -11.71 -43.36
C VAL A 277 21.82 -11.88 -42.51
N PRO A 278 20.92 -12.82 -42.87
CA PRO A 278 19.78 -13.15 -42.02
C PRO A 278 20.20 -13.57 -40.61
N VAL A 279 19.36 -13.27 -39.64
CA VAL A 279 19.52 -13.70 -38.25
C VAL A 279 18.90 -15.07 -38.09
N GLU A 280 19.73 -16.06 -37.75
CA GLU A 280 19.31 -17.43 -37.44
C GLU A 280 19.38 -17.65 -35.93
N LEU A 281 18.23 -17.94 -35.31
CA LEU A 281 18.12 -18.25 -33.89
C LEU A 281 17.77 -19.74 -33.70
N ASP A 282 18.66 -20.45 -33.02
CA ASP A 282 18.37 -21.80 -32.56
C ASP A 282 17.55 -21.80 -31.26
N GLU A 283 16.88 -22.92 -31.01
CA GLU A 283 16.01 -23.08 -29.84
C GLU A 283 16.80 -23.01 -28.54
N ALA A 284 18.06 -23.48 -28.54
CA ALA A 284 18.94 -23.42 -27.38
C ALA A 284 19.25 -21.98 -26.94
N THR A 285 19.49 -21.08 -27.91
CA THR A 285 19.71 -19.64 -27.66
C THR A 285 18.46 -18.97 -27.13
N ILE A 286 17.29 -19.27 -27.73
CA ILE A 286 16.00 -18.73 -27.27
C ILE A 286 15.72 -19.19 -25.83
N ASP A 287 15.96 -20.46 -25.51
CA ASP A 287 15.79 -21.00 -24.16
C ASP A 287 16.80 -20.43 -23.15
N GLU A 288 18.04 -20.16 -23.57
CA GLU A 288 19.02 -19.46 -22.75
C GLU A 288 18.50 -18.06 -22.39
N TRP A 289 18.03 -17.29 -23.37
CA TRP A 289 17.51 -15.94 -23.14
C TRP A 289 16.20 -15.94 -22.34
N ARG A 290 15.33 -16.95 -22.52
CA ARG A 290 14.13 -17.13 -21.72
C ARG A 290 14.45 -17.31 -20.24
N LYS A 291 15.54 -18.00 -19.90
CA LYS A 291 15.96 -18.20 -18.49
C LYS A 291 16.51 -16.94 -17.83
N LEU A 292 16.88 -15.92 -18.62
CA LEU A 292 17.32 -14.62 -18.11
C LEU A 292 16.15 -13.70 -17.73
N LEU A 293 14.95 -13.99 -18.23
CA LEU A 293 13.77 -13.20 -17.91
C LEU A 293 13.36 -13.38 -16.44
N PRO A 294 12.98 -12.30 -15.76
CA PRO A 294 12.33 -12.40 -14.47
C PRO A 294 10.91 -12.95 -14.62
N GLU A 295 10.33 -13.35 -13.49
CA GLU A 295 8.89 -13.58 -13.38
C GLU A 295 8.12 -12.32 -13.80
N LYS A 296 7.00 -12.49 -14.51
CA LYS A 296 6.14 -11.37 -14.89
C LYS A 296 5.63 -10.64 -13.65
N PRO A 297 5.50 -9.30 -13.67
CA PRO A 297 5.01 -8.53 -12.53
C PRO A 297 3.68 -9.06 -11.97
N GLU A 298 2.72 -9.38 -12.84
CA GLU A 298 1.41 -9.92 -12.47
C GLU A 298 1.50 -11.27 -11.74
N THR A 299 2.33 -12.19 -12.24
CA THR A 299 2.54 -13.51 -11.65
C THR A 299 3.23 -13.36 -10.29
N ARG A 300 4.22 -12.47 -10.22
CA ARG A 300 4.95 -12.16 -9.00
C ARG A 300 4.04 -11.57 -7.92
N ARG A 301 3.16 -10.63 -8.27
CA ARG A 301 2.17 -10.06 -7.35
C ARG A 301 1.26 -11.13 -6.76
N ALA A 302 0.71 -11.99 -7.61
CA ALA A 302 -0.16 -13.10 -7.17
C ALA A 302 0.60 -14.03 -6.21
N ARG A 303 1.84 -14.41 -6.57
CA ARG A 303 2.70 -15.24 -5.73
C ARG A 303 3.03 -14.57 -4.40
N MET A 304 3.31 -13.27 -4.37
CA MET A 304 3.60 -12.54 -3.14
C MET A 304 2.42 -12.54 -2.16
N VAL A 305 1.19 -12.34 -2.67
CA VAL A 305 -0.03 -12.41 -1.87
C VAL A 305 -0.23 -13.82 -1.30
N GLU A 306 -0.05 -14.85 -2.14
CA GLU A 306 -0.23 -16.25 -1.74
C GLU A 306 0.84 -16.71 -0.74
N GLU A 307 2.13 -16.51 -1.05
CA GLU A 307 3.26 -17.03 -0.28
C GLU A 307 3.49 -16.23 1.00
N TYR A 308 3.44 -14.90 0.95
CA TYR A 308 3.77 -14.03 2.09
C TYR A 308 2.55 -13.48 2.84
N GLY A 309 1.33 -13.61 2.30
CA GLY A 309 0.11 -13.15 2.97
C GLY A 309 -0.01 -11.62 3.08
N ILE A 310 0.63 -10.89 2.17
CA ILE A 310 0.54 -9.43 2.06
C ILE A 310 -0.72 -9.03 1.27
N ALA A 311 -1.16 -7.77 1.40
CA ALA A 311 -2.31 -7.29 0.63
C ALA A 311 -1.95 -7.13 -0.85
N GLU A 312 -2.95 -7.23 -1.73
CA GLU A 312 -2.75 -7.02 -3.18
C GLU A 312 -2.15 -5.65 -3.49
N TYR A 313 -2.62 -4.60 -2.81
CA TYR A 313 -2.07 -3.26 -2.91
C TYR A 313 -0.57 -3.20 -2.54
N ASP A 314 -0.17 -3.87 -1.46
CA ASP A 314 1.22 -3.87 -1.03
C ASP A 314 2.11 -4.61 -2.04
N ALA A 315 1.61 -5.74 -2.56
CA ALA A 315 2.29 -6.50 -3.61
C ALA A 315 2.43 -5.66 -4.89
N GLU A 316 1.40 -4.90 -5.25
CA GLU A 316 1.43 -3.98 -6.39
C GLU A 316 2.56 -2.97 -6.25
N VAL A 317 2.60 -2.22 -5.14
CA VAL A 317 3.62 -1.20 -4.93
C VAL A 317 5.03 -1.79 -4.83
N LEU A 318 5.21 -2.91 -4.13
CA LEU A 318 6.52 -3.60 -4.08
C LEU A 318 6.98 -4.05 -5.47
N SER A 319 6.06 -4.52 -6.30
CA SER A 319 6.34 -5.02 -7.64
C SER A 319 6.58 -3.93 -8.69
N GLN A 320 6.31 -2.65 -8.40
CA GLN A 320 6.57 -1.54 -9.35
C GLN A 320 8.05 -1.44 -9.75
N HIS A 321 8.94 -1.78 -8.82
CA HIS A 321 10.39 -1.86 -9.08
C HIS A 321 10.89 -3.26 -8.78
N LYS A 322 11.48 -3.90 -9.78
CA LYS A 322 12.04 -5.26 -9.65
C LYS A 322 13.01 -5.38 -8.47
N GLU A 323 13.85 -4.37 -8.26
CA GLU A 323 14.82 -4.36 -7.15
C GLU A 323 14.16 -4.38 -5.78
N ASN A 324 13.08 -3.61 -5.58
CA ASN A 324 12.33 -3.60 -4.33
C ASN A 324 11.69 -4.96 -4.07
N ALA A 325 11.09 -5.54 -5.11
CA ALA A 325 10.49 -6.86 -5.04
C ALA A 325 11.54 -7.95 -4.74
N ASP A 326 12.68 -7.95 -5.43
CA ASP A 326 13.79 -8.90 -5.19
C ASP A 326 14.30 -8.79 -3.75
N TRP A 327 14.46 -7.57 -3.27
CA TRP A 327 14.97 -7.29 -1.94
C TRP A 327 13.97 -7.74 -0.85
N TYR A 328 12.68 -7.40 -1.02
CA TYR A 328 11.62 -7.83 -0.11
C TYR A 328 11.56 -9.35 -0.02
N GLU A 329 11.53 -10.05 -1.15
CA GLU A 329 11.47 -11.52 -1.16
C GLU A 329 12.70 -12.15 -0.53
N ALA A 330 13.89 -11.59 -0.77
CA ALA A 330 15.11 -12.03 -0.11
C ALA A 330 15.03 -11.89 1.42
N ALA A 331 14.36 -10.84 1.92
CA ALA A 331 14.16 -10.61 3.35
C ALA A 331 13.04 -11.48 3.94
N ALA A 332 11.96 -11.69 3.19
CA ALA A 332 10.79 -12.46 3.59
C ALA A 332 11.02 -13.98 3.51
N LYS A 333 12.06 -14.43 2.79
CA LYS A 333 12.37 -15.84 2.59
C LYS A 333 12.51 -16.60 3.92
N GLY A 334 11.66 -17.60 4.11
CA GLY A 334 11.65 -18.46 5.30
C GLY A 334 10.98 -17.82 6.53
N LEU A 335 10.34 -16.66 6.40
CA LEU A 335 9.45 -16.10 7.42
C LEU A 335 8.06 -16.71 7.30
N ASP A 336 7.33 -16.83 8.42
CA ASP A 336 5.90 -17.10 8.38
C ASP A 336 5.11 -15.88 7.86
N LYS A 337 3.89 -16.11 7.35
CA LYS A 337 3.07 -15.04 6.73
C LYS A 337 2.81 -13.86 7.65
N LYS A 338 2.65 -14.09 8.96
CA LYS A 338 2.41 -12.99 9.91
C LYS A 338 3.64 -12.10 10.02
N THR A 339 4.82 -12.70 10.13
CA THR A 339 6.10 -11.98 10.19
C THR A 339 6.42 -11.31 8.85
N ALA A 340 6.18 -11.97 7.71
CA ALA A 340 6.36 -11.39 6.38
C ALA A 340 5.46 -10.17 6.13
N LYS A 341 4.23 -10.18 6.65
CA LYS A 341 3.33 -9.03 6.63
C LYS A 341 3.83 -7.86 7.47
N VAL A 342 4.39 -8.12 8.65
CA VAL A 342 5.02 -7.07 9.47
C VAL A 342 6.23 -6.47 8.74
N LEU A 343 7.05 -7.32 8.11
CA LEU A 343 8.17 -6.88 7.28
C LEU A 343 7.71 -6.01 6.11
N CYS A 344 6.63 -6.40 5.43
CA CYS A 344 6.03 -5.63 4.34
C CYS A 344 5.60 -4.24 4.80
N ASN A 345 4.86 -4.14 5.90
CA ASN A 345 4.42 -2.86 6.47
C ASN A 345 5.62 -1.96 6.83
N LEU A 346 6.67 -2.55 7.41
CA LEU A 346 7.89 -1.82 7.77
C LEU A 346 8.65 -1.34 6.52
N PHE A 347 8.69 -2.17 5.48
CA PHE A 347 9.33 -1.82 4.21
C PHE A 347 8.58 -0.67 3.53
N MET A 348 7.27 -0.82 3.36
CA MET A 348 6.38 0.14 2.71
C MET A 348 6.31 1.49 3.44
N GLY A 349 6.38 1.47 4.77
CA GLY A 349 6.36 2.68 5.60
C GLY A 349 7.75 3.27 5.80
N ASP A 350 8.50 2.70 6.73
CA ASP A 350 9.72 3.31 7.25
C ASP A 350 10.91 3.17 6.27
N VAL A 351 11.08 2.04 5.57
CA VAL A 351 12.20 1.86 4.62
C VAL A 351 12.04 2.73 3.38
N MET A 352 10.86 2.76 2.76
CA MET A 352 10.59 3.65 1.62
C MET A 352 10.74 5.14 2.01
N ALA A 353 10.34 5.52 3.23
CA ALA A 353 10.57 6.88 3.73
C ALA A 353 12.07 7.21 3.85
N LEU A 354 12.90 6.27 4.31
CA LEU A 354 14.36 6.44 4.40
C LEU A 354 15.01 6.53 3.01
N MET A 355 14.57 5.71 2.05
CA MET A 355 15.01 5.79 0.66
C MET A 355 14.70 7.18 0.07
N ASN A 356 13.46 7.65 0.23
CA ASN A 356 13.03 8.96 -0.26
C ASN A 356 13.81 10.11 0.40
N ALA A 357 14.05 10.03 1.72
CA ALA A 357 14.78 11.07 2.46
C ALA A 357 16.28 11.12 2.09
N SER A 358 16.88 9.97 1.74
CA SER A 358 18.29 9.87 1.37
C SER A 358 18.55 10.04 -0.13
N GLY A 359 17.51 9.93 -0.96
CA GLY A 359 17.63 9.90 -2.42
C GLY A 359 18.32 8.65 -2.96
N LYS A 360 18.41 7.58 -2.16
CA LYS A 360 19.08 6.31 -2.51
C LYS A 360 18.06 5.24 -2.88
N THR A 361 18.44 4.38 -3.82
CA THR A 361 17.75 3.11 -4.09
C THR A 361 18.02 2.09 -2.98
N ILE A 362 17.19 1.06 -2.87
CA ILE A 362 17.36 0.02 -1.84
C ILE A 362 18.69 -0.73 -2.01
N GLY A 363 19.20 -0.85 -3.24
CA GLY A 363 20.48 -1.48 -3.55
C GLY A 363 21.71 -0.66 -3.16
N GLU A 364 21.57 0.66 -2.96
CA GLU A 364 22.65 1.57 -2.56
C GLU A 364 22.78 1.73 -1.04
N CYS A 365 21.88 1.08 -0.28
CA CYS A 365 21.85 1.14 1.17
C CYS A 365 22.76 0.07 1.79
N ALA A 366 23.29 0.33 2.99
CA ALA A 366 24.15 -0.63 3.69
C ALA A 366 23.35 -1.77 4.36
N MET A 367 22.06 -1.53 4.61
CA MET A 367 21.15 -2.55 5.13
C MET A 367 20.97 -3.70 4.15
N THR A 368 21.06 -4.92 4.68
CA THR A 368 20.84 -6.16 3.92
C THR A 368 19.44 -6.72 4.16
N PRO A 369 18.91 -7.55 3.24
CA PRO A 369 17.64 -8.25 3.46
C PRO A 369 17.61 -9.05 4.77
N ALA A 370 18.74 -9.68 5.12
CA ALA A 370 18.90 -10.44 6.36
C ALA A 370 18.82 -9.57 7.61
N ALA A 371 19.38 -8.35 7.56
CA ALA A 371 19.31 -7.41 8.68
C ALA A 371 17.88 -6.95 8.94
N LEU A 372 17.10 -6.59 7.91
CA LEU A 372 15.69 -6.21 8.13
C LEU A 372 14.87 -7.39 8.65
N ALA A 373 15.08 -8.59 8.10
CA ALA A 373 14.41 -9.80 8.57
C ALA A 373 14.72 -10.09 10.05
N SER A 374 15.99 -9.95 10.46
CA SER A 374 16.41 -10.11 11.86
C SER A 374 15.75 -9.06 12.78
N LEU A 375 15.74 -7.80 12.36
CA LEU A 375 15.10 -6.71 13.11
C LEU A 375 13.60 -6.96 13.33
N VAL A 376 12.90 -7.42 12.28
CA VAL A 376 11.47 -7.77 12.37
C VAL A 376 11.25 -8.97 13.29
N LYS A 377 12.09 -10.01 13.23
CA LYS A 377 12.01 -11.16 14.15
C LYS A 377 12.16 -10.74 15.61
N LEU A 378 13.12 -9.87 15.93
CA LEU A 378 13.31 -9.34 17.28
C LEU A 378 12.06 -8.57 17.77
N SER A 379 11.42 -7.83 16.87
CA SER A 379 10.19 -7.10 17.21
C SER A 379 9.00 -8.04 17.43
N VAL A 380 8.80 -9.03 16.55
CA VAL A 380 7.71 -10.01 16.67
C VAL A 380 7.89 -10.90 17.90
N ALA A 381 9.13 -11.24 18.25
CA ALA A 381 9.45 -11.97 19.48
C ALA A 381 9.30 -11.11 20.76
N GLY A 382 9.05 -9.81 20.63
CA GLY A 382 8.97 -8.87 21.76
C GLY A 382 10.33 -8.57 22.41
N THR A 383 11.43 -8.98 21.79
CA THR A 383 12.80 -8.69 22.26
C THR A 383 13.11 -7.20 22.14
N ILE A 384 12.54 -6.50 21.16
CA ILE A 384 12.58 -5.05 21.06
C ILE A 384 11.17 -4.48 20.93
N ASN A 385 10.95 -3.28 21.46
CA ASN A 385 9.69 -2.57 21.33
C ASN A 385 9.68 -1.67 20.07
N GLY A 386 8.50 -1.13 19.72
CA GLY A 386 8.35 -0.24 18.56
C GLY A 386 9.29 0.98 18.56
N PRO A 387 9.44 1.71 19.68
CA PRO A 387 10.41 2.81 19.78
C PRO A 387 11.85 2.39 19.45
N THR A 388 12.35 1.29 20.03
CA THR A 388 13.70 0.78 19.78
C THR A 388 13.86 0.35 18.32
N LEU A 389 12.85 -0.27 17.71
CA LEU A 389 12.88 -0.61 16.29
C LEU A 389 13.02 0.65 15.42
N LYS A 390 12.28 1.72 15.72
CA LYS A 390 12.36 2.99 14.99
C LYS A 390 13.67 3.75 15.20
N GLU A 391 14.33 3.53 16.33
CA GLU A 391 15.68 4.06 16.59
C GLU A 391 16.75 3.30 15.81
N LEU A 392 16.66 1.97 15.75
CA LEU A 392 17.68 1.12 15.12
C LEU A 392 17.60 1.09 13.59
N LEU A 393 16.39 1.19 13.02
CA LEU A 393 16.21 1.06 11.57
C LEU A 393 17.03 2.08 10.76
N PRO A 394 17.03 3.39 11.05
CA PRO A 394 17.85 4.36 10.32
C PRO A 394 19.36 4.09 10.43
N GLU A 395 19.82 3.63 11.61
CA GLU A 395 21.22 3.29 11.80
C GLU A 395 21.63 2.09 10.94
N ILE A 396 20.82 1.03 10.94
CA ILE A 396 21.05 -0.17 10.13
C ILE A 396 20.94 0.17 8.62
N PHE A 397 20.01 1.04 8.24
CA PHE A 397 19.85 1.53 6.87
C PHE A 397 21.14 2.17 6.34
N GLU A 398 21.76 3.04 7.12
CA GLU A 398 22.97 3.77 6.71
C GLU A 398 24.27 2.99 6.89
N LYS A 399 24.43 2.29 8.02
CA LYS A 399 25.71 1.68 8.41
C LYS A 399 25.74 0.17 8.24
N GLY A 400 24.58 -0.46 8.05
CA GLY A 400 24.45 -1.91 8.08
C GLY A 400 24.71 -2.48 9.48
N GLY A 401 25.07 -3.77 9.51
CA GLY A 401 25.33 -4.51 10.75
C GLY A 401 24.24 -5.51 11.10
N ASP A 402 24.50 -6.29 12.15
CA ASP A 402 23.57 -7.29 12.66
C ASP A 402 22.71 -6.70 13.79
N PRO A 403 21.38 -6.56 13.60
CA PRO A 403 20.48 -6.03 14.63
C PRO A 403 20.55 -6.81 15.95
N GLU A 404 20.73 -8.13 15.90
CA GLU A 404 20.75 -8.95 17.10
C GLU A 404 21.98 -8.64 17.96
N GLN A 405 23.13 -8.46 17.32
CA GLN A 405 24.36 -8.07 17.99
C GLN A 405 24.27 -6.64 18.54
N ILE A 406 23.73 -5.69 17.76
CA ILE A 406 23.55 -4.30 18.20
C ILE A 406 22.65 -4.22 19.45
N VAL A 407 21.57 -5.00 19.47
CA VAL A 407 20.65 -5.06 20.62
C VAL A 407 21.35 -5.65 21.85
N LYS A 408 22.16 -6.71 21.68
CA LYS A 408 22.92 -7.34 22.78
C LYS A 408 23.98 -6.39 23.35
N ASP A 409 24.80 -5.79 22.48
CA ASP A 409 25.92 -4.92 22.89
C ASP A 409 25.47 -3.66 23.62
N ARG A 410 24.33 -3.09 23.21
CA ARG A 410 23.77 -1.88 23.82
C ARG A 410 22.73 -2.18 24.91
N GLY A 411 22.43 -3.46 25.14
CA GLY A 411 21.42 -3.90 26.09
C GLY A 411 20.03 -3.31 25.80
N LEU A 412 19.65 -3.19 24.52
CA LEU A 412 18.39 -2.58 24.07
C LEU A 412 17.19 -3.52 24.13
N GLY A 413 17.35 -4.70 24.76
CA GLY A 413 16.25 -5.63 24.97
C GLY A 413 15.10 -5.00 25.77
N ALA A 414 13.88 -5.30 25.36
CA ALA A 414 12.67 -4.86 26.03
C ALA A 414 12.62 -5.43 27.45
N VAL A 415 12.26 -4.59 28.42
CA VAL A 415 12.05 -5.03 29.80
C VAL A 415 10.63 -5.60 29.90
N SER A 416 10.52 -6.93 29.85
CA SER A 416 9.25 -7.65 29.95
C SER A 416 8.98 -8.25 31.34
N ASP A 417 9.91 -8.10 32.28
CA ASP A 417 9.71 -8.54 33.66
C ASP A 417 8.69 -7.63 34.36
N THR A 418 7.49 -8.17 34.57
CA THR A 418 6.38 -7.49 35.24
C THR A 418 6.78 -6.92 36.59
N ALA A 419 7.67 -7.59 37.35
CA ALA A 419 8.11 -7.10 38.66
C ALA A 419 8.98 -5.84 38.54
N ALA A 420 9.87 -5.79 37.54
CA ALA A 420 10.69 -4.61 37.26
C ALA A 420 9.84 -3.42 36.76
N LEU A 421 8.85 -3.69 35.91
CA LEU A 421 7.91 -2.67 35.42
C LEU A 421 7.04 -2.12 36.56
N GLU A 422 6.53 -2.99 37.45
CA GLU A 422 5.78 -2.57 38.62
C GLU A 422 6.61 -1.70 39.56
N ALA A 423 7.90 -2.02 39.76
CA ALA A 423 8.81 -1.21 40.56
C ALA A 423 9.03 0.20 39.96
N PHE A 424 9.19 0.31 38.63
CA PHE A 424 9.29 1.62 37.97
C PHE A 424 7.99 2.42 38.08
N VAL A 425 6.83 1.77 37.99
CA VAL A 425 5.53 2.42 38.18
C VAL A 425 5.37 2.90 39.62
N ASP A 426 5.73 2.08 40.61
CA ASP A 426 5.68 2.47 42.03
C ASP A 426 6.61 3.65 42.32
N GLN A 427 7.81 3.65 41.74
CA GLN A 427 8.75 4.77 41.83
C GLN A 427 8.20 6.05 41.17
N ALA A 428 7.57 5.93 40.00
CA ALA A 428 6.95 7.06 39.31
C ALA A 428 5.76 7.64 40.09
N ILE A 429 4.93 6.79 40.71
CA ILE A 429 3.79 7.18 41.55
C ILE A 429 4.29 7.87 42.84
N ALA A 430 5.27 7.29 43.51
CA ALA A 430 5.83 7.85 44.76
C ALA A 430 6.52 9.20 44.54
N ALA A 431 7.22 9.37 43.42
CA ALA A 431 7.93 10.60 43.10
C ALA A 431 7.01 11.75 42.64
N ASN A 432 5.75 11.48 42.27
CA ASN A 432 4.85 12.47 41.68
C ASN A 432 3.45 12.47 42.35
N PRO A 433 3.33 12.89 43.61
CA PRO A 433 2.06 12.86 44.35
C PRO A 433 0.98 13.79 43.77
N GLY A 434 1.35 14.91 43.14
CA GLY A 434 0.41 15.85 42.53
C GLY A 434 -0.42 15.22 41.39
N PRO A 435 0.21 14.65 40.36
CA PRO A 435 -0.48 13.93 39.29
C PRO A 435 -1.32 12.72 39.76
N VAL A 436 -0.97 12.08 40.89
CA VAL A 436 -1.82 11.05 41.51
C VAL A 436 -3.14 11.66 42.00
N GLN A 437 -3.09 12.85 42.61
CA GLN A 437 -4.26 13.56 43.08
C GLN A 437 -5.13 14.05 41.91
N ASP A 438 -4.52 14.53 40.82
CA ASP A 438 -5.24 14.89 39.60
C ASP A 438 -5.99 13.70 38.99
N PHE A 439 -5.37 12.52 38.95
CA PHE A 439 -6.04 11.30 38.50
C PHE A 439 -7.21 10.93 39.41
N LYS A 440 -7.03 11.03 40.74
CA LYS A 440 -8.11 10.80 41.74
C LYS A 440 -9.28 11.79 41.59
N ASN A 441 -9.00 13.02 41.18
CA ASN A 441 -10.02 14.05 40.91
C ASN A 441 -10.71 13.88 39.54
N GLY A 442 -10.47 12.77 38.83
CA GLY A 442 -11.17 12.41 37.59
C GLY A 442 -10.46 12.80 36.29
N LYS A 443 -9.26 13.40 36.35
CA LYS A 443 -8.49 13.74 35.14
C LYS A 443 -7.76 12.50 34.59
N LYS A 444 -8.45 11.74 33.74
CA LYS A 444 -7.88 10.52 33.09
C LYS A 444 -6.58 10.76 32.32
N ALA A 445 -6.35 11.98 31.82
CA ALA A 445 -5.11 12.37 31.14
C ALA A 445 -3.84 12.24 32.02
N ALA A 446 -3.98 12.28 33.36
CA ALA A 446 -2.87 12.12 34.29
C ALA A 446 -2.22 10.72 34.22
N ALA A 447 -2.94 9.69 33.75
CA ALA A 447 -2.34 8.36 33.52
C ALA A 447 -1.23 8.39 32.45
N GLY A 448 -1.41 9.20 31.40
CA GLY A 448 -0.40 9.36 30.34
C GLY A 448 0.91 9.96 30.84
N PHE A 449 0.86 10.82 31.88
CA PHE A 449 2.06 11.36 32.52
C PHE A 449 2.91 10.27 33.17
N PHE A 450 2.28 9.34 33.90
CA PHE A 450 3.00 8.23 34.54
C PHE A 450 3.60 7.26 33.53
N VAL A 451 2.90 6.99 32.42
CA VAL A 451 3.47 6.22 31.30
C VAL A 451 4.76 6.91 30.81
N GLY A 452 4.73 8.23 30.58
CA GLY A 452 5.91 9.00 30.19
C GLY A 452 7.08 8.95 31.21
N GLN A 453 6.78 8.97 32.52
CA GLN A 453 7.80 8.87 33.57
C GLN A 453 8.42 7.48 33.64
N VAL A 454 7.61 6.43 33.49
CA VAL A 454 8.11 5.04 33.45
C VAL A 454 8.94 4.80 32.18
N MET A 455 8.58 5.41 31.06
CA MET A 455 9.41 5.39 29.85
C MET A 455 10.76 6.07 30.07
N LYS A 456 10.82 7.17 30.83
CA LYS A 456 12.10 7.81 31.21
C LYS A 456 12.94 6.92 32.14
N LEU A 457 12.34 6.35 33.18
CA LEU A 457 13.03 5.49 34.16
C LEU A 457 13.57 4.21 33.51
N SER A 458 12.80 3.62 32.58
CA SER A 458 13.21 2.45 31.80
C SER A 458 14.12 2.78 30.62
N LYS A 459 14.50 4.05 30.41
CA LYS A 459 15.29 4.52 29.25
C LYS A 459 14.68 4.09 27.90
N GLY A 460 13.36 4.11 27.79
CA GLY A 460 12.63 3.74 26.58
C GLY A 460 12.46 2.23 26.36
N LYS A 461 12.94 1.37 27.26
CA LYS A 461 12.93 -0.10 27.09
C LYS A 461 11.61 -0.77 27.48
N ALA A 462 10.73 -0.08 28.20
CA ALA A 462 9.43 -0.63 28.57
C ALA A 462 8.44 -0.54 27.40
N ASP A 463 7.50 -1.49 27.28
CA ASP A 463 6.40 -1.39 26.31
C ASP A 463 5.33 -0.42 26.84
N PRO A 464 5.02 0.68 26.11
CA PRO A 464 4.00 1.64 26.52
C PRO A 464 2.61 1.05 26.79
N LYS A 465 2.22 -0.01 26.06
CA LYS A 465 0.92 -0.69 26.26
C LYS A 465 0.90 -1.45 27.58
N ILE A 466 1.97 -2.20 27.88
CA ILE A 466 2.09 -2.97 29.13
C ILE A 466 2.15 -2.01 30.31
N VAL A 467 2.98 -0.97 30.23
CA VAL A 467 3.08 0.08 31.25
C VAL A 467 1.75 0.78 31.46
N GLY A 468 1.04 1.14 30.40
CA GLY A 468 -0.28 1.77 30.48
C GLY A 468 -1.28 0.92 31.27
N GLY A 469 -1.28 -0.40 31.05
CA GLY A 469 -2.10 -1.34 31.80
C GLY A 469 -1.74 -1.39 33.30
N ILE A 470 -0.45 -1.47 33.63
CA ILE A 470 0.03 -1.53 35.02
C ILE A 470 -0.27 -0.22 35.77
N VAL A 471 -0.01 0.93 35.13
CA VAL A 471 -0.31 2.27 35.66
C VAL A 471 -1.81 2.40 35.97
N ALA A 472 -2.67 2.03 35.02
CA ALA A 472 -4.12 2.08 35.21
C ALA A 472 -4.58 1.20 36.37
N LYS A 473 -4.05 -0.01 36.49
CA LYS A 473 -4.36 -0.95 37.58
C LYS A 473 -3.93 -0.40 38.95
N LYS A 474 -2.69 0.09 39.08
CA LYS A 474 -2.16 0.62 40.36
C LYS A 474 -2.83 1.91 40.79
N LEU A 475 -3.09 2.85 39.86
CA LEU A 475 -3.80 4.09 40.17
C LEU A 475 -5.27 3.82 40.57
N SER A 476 -5.93 2.84 39.95
CA SER A 476 -7.31 2.46 40.30
C SER A 476 -7.39 1.81 41.70
N ALA A 477 -6.42 0.96 42.06
CA ALA A 477 -6.32 0.38 43.40
C ALA A 477 -6.14 1.45 44.50
N LEU A 478 -5.36 2.50 44.21
CA LEU A 478 -5.15 3.65 45.10
C LEU A 478 -6.41 4.53 45.27
N ALA A 479 -7.33 4.52 44.31
CA ALA A 479 -8.61 5.22 44.42
C ALA A 479 -9.61 4.43 45.29
N ILE A 480 -9.65 3.10 45.15
CA ILE A 480 -10.56 2.20 45.89
C ILE A 480 -10.26 2.18 47.40
N SER A 481 -8.98 2.24 47.79
CA SER A 481 -8.57 2.22 49.20
C SER A 481 -9.09 3.40 50.02
N LEU A 482 -9.42 4.55 49.39
CA LEU A 482 -9.91 5.74 50.10
C LEU A 482 -11.43 5.73 50.25
N VAL A 483 -12.15 5.20 49.26
CA VAL A 483 -13.61 5.05 49.32
C VAL A 483 -14.00 4.06 50.42
N ALA A 484 -13.27 2.95 50.56
CA ALA A 484 -13.46 1.99 51.64
C ALA A 484 -13.12 2.57 53.03
N ALA A 485 -12.08 3.41 53.13
CA ALA A 485 -11.70 4.07 54.38
C ALA A 485 -12.72 5.16 54.81
N MET A 486 -13.26 5.93 53.86
CA MET A 486 -14.36 6.86 54.12
C MET A 486 -15.63 6.13 54.57
N PHE A 487 -15.94 4.97 53.97
CA PHE A 487 -17.08 4.14 54.36
C PHE A 487 -16.91 3.57 55.79
N ALA A 488 -15.71 3.12 56.17
CA ALA A 488 -15.43 2.62 57.52
C ALA A 488 -15.57 3.71 58.60
N LEU A 489 -15.19 4.95 58.29
CA LEU A 489 -15.36 6.13 59.18
C LEU A 489 -16.82 6.60 59.28
N LEU A 490 -17.62 6.43 58.23
CA LEU A 490 -19.05 6.79 58.21
C LEU A 490 -19.95 5.77 58.93
N VAL A 491 -19.53 4.50 59.05
CA VAL A 491 -20.36 3.41 59.61
C VAL A 491 -19.88 2.93 61.00
N GLY A 492 -18.81 3.49 61.55
CA GLY A 492 -18.45 3.33 62.96
C GLY A 492 -18.08 1.89 63.39
N CYS A 493 -17.47 1.09 62.50
CA CYS A 493 -17.10 -0.29 62.81
C CYS A 493 -15.61 -0.41 63.21
N THR A 494 -15.35 -0.58 64.50
CA THR A 494 -14.00 -0.72 65.07
C THR A 494 -13.62 -2.20 65.24
N SER A 495 -13.22 -2.88 64.16
CA SER A 495 -12.37 -4.08 64.27
C SER A 495 -11.92 -4.57 62.91
N PHE A 496 -10.62 -4.54 62.64
CA PHE A 496 -10.01 -5.30 61.54
C PHE A 496 -8.62 -5.80 61.97
N MET A 497 -8.45 -7.13 62.02
CA MET A 497 -7.17 -7.83 62.17
C MET A 497 -7.04 -8.91 61.08
N PRO A 498 -5.82 -9.35 60.71
CA PRO A 498 -5.53 -9.81 59.34
C PRO A 498 -5.50 -11.34 59.13
N GLN A 499 -5.72 -11.73 57.86
CA GLN A 499 -5.25 -12.93 57.13
C GLN A 499 -5.91 -14.32 57.33
N GLN A 500 -6.57 -14.79 56.25
CA GLN A 500 -6.32 -16.09 55.57
C GLN A 500 -6.99 -16.12 54.17
N THR A 501 -6.36 -16.80 53.21
CA THR A 501 -6.64 -16.75 51.76
C THR A 501 -7.24 -18.09 51.29
N CYS A 502 -8.41 -18.07 50.64
CA CYS A 502 -8.93 -19.21 49.88
C CYS A 502 -9.11 -18.83 48.41
N THR A 503 -8.89 -19.80 47.52
CA THR A 503 -8.71 -19.61 46.08
C THR A 503 -9.79 -20.35 45.32
N PHE A 504 -10.44 -19.69 44.37
CA PHE A 504 -11.44 -20.33 43.50
C PHE A 504 -10.98 -20.31 42.04
N THR A 505 -11.16 -21.44 41.37
CA THR A 505 -10.87 -21.62 39.94
C THR A 505 -12.16 -21.79 39.16
N ASP A 506 -12.16 -21.37 37.90
CA ASP A 506 -13.28 -21.67 36.99
C ASP A 506 -13.22 -23.11 36.44
N SER A 507 -14.10 -23.42 35.50
CA SER A 507 -14.24 -24.75 34.89
C SER A 507 -13.02 -25.21 34.07
N GLU A 508 -12.05 -24.34 33.80
CA GLU A 508 -10.79 -24.66 33.11
C GLU A 508 -9.57 -24.65 34.06
N GLY A 509 -9.77 -24.31 35.34
CA GLY A 509 -8.76 -24.46 36.39
C GLY A 509 -7.96 -23.19 36.71
N ASP A 510 -8.32 -22.04 36.12
CA ASP A 510 -7.63 -20.77 36.38
C ASP A 510 -8.23 -20.01 37.56
N ILE A 511 -7.36 -19.45 38.42
CA ILE A 511 -7.74 -18.77 39.66
C ILE A 511 -8.36 -17.41 39.35
N VAL A 512 -9.66 -17.23 39.64
CA VAL A 512 -10.40 -16.03 39.22
C VAL A 512 -10.62 -15.03 40.35
N ALA A 513 -10.54 -15.43 41.63
CA ALA A 513 -10.63 -14.50 42.76
C ALA A 513 -10.13 -15.08 44.09
N VAL A 514 -9.77 -14.16 45.01
CA VAL A 514 -9.41 -14.40 46.40
C VAL A 514 -10.32 -13.54 47.29
N GLU A 515 -11.05 -14.14 48.23
CA GLU A 515 -11.99 -13.43 49.12
C GLU A 515 -11.72 -13.74 50.62
N TYR A 516 -12.08 -12.79 51.49
CA TYR A 516 -11.89 -12.78 52.95
C TYR A 516 -13.24 -12.70 53.70
N GLY A 517 -13.62 -13.69 54.54
CA GLY A 517 -14.67 -13.54 55.58
C GLY A 517 -15.70 -14.68 55.75
N ARG A 518 -16.15 -14.96 56.99
CA ARG A 518 -16.83 -16.21 57.46
C ARG A 518 -18.35 -16.08 57.77
N THR A 519 -19.04 -17.22 57.68
CA THR A 519 -20.49 -17.59 57.80
C THR A 519 -21.26 -17.34 59.13
N LYS A 520 -22.61 -17.18 59.06
CA LYS A 520 -23.67 -18.09 59.66
C LYS A 520 -25.04 -17.40 59.90
N ARG A 521 -26.09 -17.83 59.17
CA ARG A 521 -27.48 -18.17 59.62
C ARG A 521 -28.45 -18.18 58.43
N GLU A 522 -29.07 -19.33 58.17
CA GLU A 522 -30.09 -19.49 57.13
C GLU A 522 -31.48 -19.10 57.67
N HIS A 523 -32.15 -18.13 57.03
CA HIS A 523 -33.60 -17.98 57.09
C HIS A 523 -34.17 -18.08 55.67
N LYS A 524 -35.16 -18.97 55.49
CA LYS A 524 -35.87 -19.21 54.22
C LYS A 524 -37.19 -18.44 54.23
N SER A 525 -37.42 -17.60 53.22
CA SER A 525 -38.73 -17.03 52.91
C SER A 525 -38.96 -17.07 51.39
N ASN A 526 -40.17 -17.46 50.98
CA ASN A 526 -40.58 -17.64 49.58
C ASN A 526 -41.28 -16.39 49.07
N PHE A 527 -40.97 -15.94 47.85
CA PHE A 527 -41.68 -14.85 47.16
C PHE A 527 -42.22 -15.34 45.80
N VAL A 528 -43.41 -14.85 45.42
CA VAL A 528 -44.09 -15.17 44.15
C VAL A 528 -44.17 -13.90 43.30
N ALA A 529 -43.64 -13.94 42.08
CA ALA A 529 -43.73 -12.85 41.12
C ALA A 529 -45.02 -12.95 40.26
N PRO A 530 -45.52 -11.85 39.66
CA PRO A 530 -46.76 -11.84 38.87
C PRO A 530 -46.74 -12.68 37.58
N SER A 531 -45.60 -13.27 37.23
CA SER A 531 -45.40 -14.14 36.08
C SER A 531 -45.43 -15.66 36.41
N GLY A 532 -45.76 -16.05 37.64
CA GLY A 532 -46.04 -17.44 38.00
C GLY A 532 -44.84 -18.38 38.08
N LYS A 533 -43.60 -17.88 38.06
CA LYS A 533 -42.39 -18.70 38.30
C LYS A 533 -41.94 -18.63 39.76
N VAL A 534 -41.68 -19.80 40.34
CA VAL A 534 -41.07 -19.97 41.68
C VAL A 534 -39.56 -19.87 41.54
N MET A 535 -38.90 -18.99 42.31
CA MET A 535 -37.45 -18.91 42.38
C MET A 535 -36.94 -19.38 43.74
N GLU A 536 -36.04 -20.36 43.74
CA GLU A 536 -35.33 -20.81 44.94
C GLU A 536 -34.10 -19.94 45.22
N SER A 537 -34.00 -19.46 46.46
CA SER A 537 -32.86 -18.72 46.99
C SER A 537 -31.97 -19.64 47.84
N LYS A 538 -30.70 -19.75 47.47
CA LYS A 538 -29.60 -20.14 48.38
C LYS A 538 -28.70 -18.91 48.58
N SER A 539 -28.84 -18.36 49.79
CA SER A 539 -28.03 -17.40 50.58
C SER A 539 -27.33 -16.20 49.90
N SER A 540 -27.82 -15.01 50.33
CA SER A 540 -27.17 -13.70 50.57
C SER A 540 -26.24 -13.14 49.49
N ARG A 541 -26.80 -12.30 48.62
CA ARG A 541 -26.27 -12.03 47.27
C ARG A 541 -26.08 -10.55 46.97
N ALA A 542 -24.95 -10.24 46.33
CA ALA A 542 -24.97 -9.25 45.27
C ALA A 542 -25.75 -9.86 44.09
N VAL A 543 -26.83 -9.21 43.65
CA VAL A 543 -27.68 -9.69 42.55
C VAL A 543 -27.27 -8.97 41.28
N ARG A 544 -26.89 -9.72 40.24
CA ARG A 544 -26.67 -9.15 38.91
C ARG A 544 -28.04 -8.90 38.27
N VAL A 545 -28.37 -7.64 38.05
CA VAL A 545 -29.59 -7.21 37.38
C VAL A 545 -29.21 -6.80 35.97
N THR A 546 -29.88 -7.38 34.98
CA THR A 546 -29.70 -7.04 33.56
C THR A 546 -30.96 -6.33 33.08
N LEU A 547 -30.81 -5.12 32.54
CA LEU A 547 -31.89 -4.35 31.97
C LEU A 547 -32.24 -4.84 30.55
N PRO A 548 -33.44 -4.49 30.03
CA PRO A 548 -33.89 -4.93 28.70
C PRO A 548 -33.03 -4.44 27.53
N ASP A 549 -32.22 -3.39 27.74
CA ASP A 549 -31.23 -2.87 26.81
C ASP A 549 -29.87 -3.60 26.88
N GLY A 550 -29.74 -4.58 27.79
CA GLY A 550 -28.57 -5.46 27.91
C GLY A 550 -27.52 -4.99 28.92
N GLU A 551 -27.68 -3.82 29.54
CA GLU A 551 -26.75 -3.39 30.60
C GLU A 551 -26.95 -4.22 31.87
N SER A 552 -25.84 -4.63 32.51
CA SER A 552 -25.87 -5.47 33.71
C SER A 552 -25.08 -4.87 34.86
N PHE A 553 -25.69 -4.77 36.04
CA PHE A 553 -25.04 -4.24 37.24
C PHE A 553 -25.29 -5.11 38.48
N LEU A 554 -24.40 -5.01 39.47
CA LEU A 554 -24.49 -5.71 40.74
C LEU A 554 -25.22 -4.85 41.77
N ALA A 555 -26.38 -5.30 42.22
CA ALA A 555 -27.16 -4.68 43.30
C ALA A 555 -26.92 -5.41 44.64
N TRP A 556 -26.86 -4.66 45.74
CA TRP A 556 -26.70 -5.21 47.10
C TRP A 556 -27.98 -5.05 47.91
N GLU A 557 -28.36 -6.09 48.65
CA GLU A 557 -29.53 -6.06 49.53
C GLU A 557 -29.13 -5.45 50.89
N CYS A 558 -29.73 -4.30 51.26
CA CYS A 558 -29.50 -3.68 52.58
C CYS A 558 -30.68 -4.03 53.51
N MET A 559 -30.58 -5.14 54.24
CA MET A 559 -31.49 -5.42 55.36
C MET A 559 -30.97 -4.73 56.62
N ASN A 560 -31.46 -3.50 56.86
CA ASN A 560 -31.87 -2.94 58.16
C ASN A 560 -31.88 -1.39 58.09
N SER A 561 -33.08 -0.82 58.32
CA SER A 561 -33.39 0.59 58.63
C SER A 561 -32.46 1.65 58.03
N LEU A 562 -32.87 2.23 56.91
CA LEU A 562 -32.34 3.53 56.46
C LEU A 562 -32.53 4.58 57.59
N PRO A 563 -31.58 5.51 57.79
CA PRO A 563 -31.78 6.63 58.71
C PRO A 563 -33.04 7.44 58.36
N SER A 564 -33.57 8.25 59.27
CA SER A 564 -34.72 9.12 58.96
C SER A 564 -34.35 10.11 57.84
N GLY A 565 -35.02 10.02 56.69
CA GLY A 565 -34.76 10.82 55.50
C GLY A 565 -36.03 11.18 54.75
N THR A 566 -35.94 12.13 53.82
CA THR A 566 -37.09 12.64 53.06
C THR A 566 -37.11 11.99 51.68
N MET A 567 -38.25 11.40 51.29
CA MET A 567 -38.50 10.96 49.92
C MET A 567 -39.22 12.04 49.12
N TYR A 568 -38.74 12.33 47.90
CA TYR A 568 -39.40 13.26 46.98
C TYR A 568 -39.32 12.77 45.54
N ARG A 569 -40.23 13.27 44.69
CA ARG A 569 -40.25 12.98 43.24
C ARG A 569 -39.40 14.03 42.52
N SER A 570 -38.40 13.58 41.77
CA SER A 570 -37.66 14.44 40.83
C SER A 570 -38.29 14.29 39.44
N GLY A 571 -38.28 15.37 38.64
CA GLY A 571 -39.10 15.54 37.42
C GLY A 571 -39.03 14.47 36.34
N ASP A 572 -38.12 13.50 36.44
CA ASP A 572 -38.00 12.33 35.57
C ASP A 572 -38.38 11.05 36.33
N GLU A 573 -39.68 10.84 36.59
CA GLU A 573 -40.40 9.66 37.13
C GLU A 573 -39.77 8.78 38.24
N ASN A 574 -38.62 9.14 38.80
CA ASN A 574 -37.87 8.37 39.79
C ASN A 574 -38.05 8.98 41.19
N TRP A 575 -38.09 8.10 42.20
CA TRP A 575 -38.09 8.50 43.60
C TRP A 575 -36.66 8.83 44.04
N MET A 576 -36.50 9.90 44.82
CA MET A 576 -35.22 10.28 45.43
C MET A 576 -35.32 10.14 46.94
N TYR A 577 -34.31 9.55 47.58
CA TYR A 577 -34.17 9.49 49.04
C TYR A 577 -33.01 10.39 49.47
N HIS A 578 -33.28 11.28 50.42
CA HIS A 578 -32.29 12.23 50.96
C HIS A 578 -32.15 12.09 52.47
N ALA A 579 -30.93 11.83 52.95
CA ALA A 579 -30.58 11.83 54.37
C ALA A 579 -29.14 12.32 54.57
N ASN A 580 -28.92 13.11 55.61
CA ASN A 580 -27.59 13.60 56.03
C ASN A 580 -26.71 14.19 54.88
N GLY A 581 -27.32 14.91 53.94
CA GLY A 581 -26.63 15.58 52.82
C GLY A 581 -26.29 14.68 51.61
N ILE A 582 -26.78 13.44 51.60
CA ILE A 582 -26.61 12.48 50.51
C ILE A 582 -27.97 12.24 49.83
N SER A 583 -28.00 12.31 48.51
CA SER A 583 -29.18 12.00 47.67
C SER A 583 -28.95 10.73 46.86
N CYS A 584 -29.90 9.80 46.88
CA CYS A 584 -29.86 8.56 46.10
C CYS A 584 -31.12 8.38 45.25
N ARG A 585 -30.98 7.79 44.06
CA ARG A 585 -32.10 7.43 43.17
C ARG A 585 -32.70 6.10 43.59
N VAL A 586 -34.02 5.99 43.62
CA VAL A 586 -34.78 4.81 44.06
C VAL A 586 -35.63 4.31 42.89
N PHE A 587 -35.38 3.07 42.45
CA PHE A 587 -35.96 2.52 41.23
C PHE A 587 -37.22 1.65 41.46
N HIS A 588 -37.51 1.17 42.68
CA HIS A 588 -38.75 0.42 42.91
C HIS A 588 -39.27 0.45 44.35
N LYS A 589 -40.61 0.47 44.48
CA LYS A 589 -41.35 0.30 45.75
C LYS A 589 -41.97 -1.10 45.75
N ALA A 590 -41.72 -1.92 46.78
CA ALA A 590 -42.34 -3.24 46.92
C ALA A 590 -43.09 -3.32 48.26
N VAL A 591 -44.38 -3.64 48.24
CA VAL A 591 -45.17 -3.80 49.47
C VAL A 591 -45.05 -5.24 49.95
N ASN A 592 -44.64 -5.43 51.20
CA ASN A 592 -44.54 -6.74 51.82
C ASN A 592 -45.94 -7.24 52.25
N PRO A 593 -46.50 -8.32 51.65
CA PRO A 593 -47.88 -8.71 51.91
C PRO A 593 -48.10 -9.32 53.31
N GLY A 594 -47.04 -9.63 54.07
CA GLY A 594 -47.13 -10.30 55.37
C GLY A 594 -47.17 -9.37 56.59
N THR A 595 -46.76 -8.11 56.46
CA THR A 595 -46.59 -7.19 57.61
C THR A 595 -47.25 -5.82 57.42
N GLY A 596 -47.71 -5.48 56.21
CA GLY A 596 -48.39 -4.20 55.95
C GLY A 596 -47.49 -2.96 56.04
N GLN A 597 -46.16 -3.14 56.12
CA GLN A 597 -45.18 -2.06 56.03
C GLN A 597 -44.55 -2.01 54.62
N ASP A 598 -44.22 -0.78 54.18
CA ASP A 598 -43.53 -0.54 52.91
C ASP A 598 -42.04 -0.93 53.02
N ASP A 599 -41.59 -1.91 52.23
CA ASP A 599 -40.18 -2.26 52.08
C ASP A 599 -39.62 -1.61 50.78
N TYR A 600 -38.43 -1.02 50.84
CA TYR A 600 -37.83 -0.27 49.73
C TYR A 600 -36.61 -0.99 49.16
N LEU A 601 -36.58 -1.22 47.84
CA LEU A 601 -35.39 -1.67 47.13
C LEU A 601 -34.63 -0.43 46.62
N VAL A 602 -33.50 -0.12 47.25
CA VAL A 602 -32.64 1.02 46.85
C VAL A 602 -31.46 0.50 46.03
N ILE A 603 -31.37 0.93 44.78
CA ILE A 603 -30.23 0.66 43.90
C ILE A 603 -29.37 1.92 43.88
N PHE A 604 -28.12 1.83 44.36
CA PHE A 604 -27.20 2.97 44.42
C PHE A 604 -26.55 3.20 43.05
N GLU A 605 -27.13 4.05 42.21
CA GLU A 605 -26.42 4.64 41.08
C GLU A 605 -25.84 6.00 41.49
N GLY A 606 -24.55 6.03 41.80
CA GLY A 606 -23.80 7.27 42.03
C GLY A 606 -24.12 7.98 43.35
N ILE A 607 -23.08 8.27 44.14
CA ILE A 607 -23.23 9.15 45.32
C ILE A 607 -23.02 10.59 44.84
N VAL A 608 -24.06 11.41 44.86
CA VAL A 608 -23.93 12.86 44.65
C VAL A 608 -23.87 13.53 46.01
N CYS A 609 -22.66 13.88 46.46
CA CYS A 609 -22.48 14.76 47.61
C CYS A 609 -22.73 16.21 47.15
N GLN A 610 -23.92 16.76 47.42
CA GLN A 610 -24.14 18.19 47.28
C GLN A 610 -23.64 18.87 48.56
N GLY A 611 -22.42 19.41 48.52
CA GLY A 611 -21.95 20.33 49.55
C GLY A 611 -22.83 21.60 49.58
N PRO A 612 -22.92 22.31 50.72
CA PRO A 612 -23.67 23.55 50.80
C PRO A 612 -23.16 24.54 49.75
N LYS A 613 -24.08 25.01 48.90
CA LYS A 613 -23.88 26.23 48.12
C LYS A 613 -23.76 27.38 49.11
N ASP A 614 -22.57 27.97 49.22
CA ASP A 614 -22.43 29.41 49.07
C ASP A 614 -20.95 29.88 49.10
N ASP A 615 -20.74 30.91 48.27
CA ASP A 615 -19.79 32.02 48.42
C ASP A 615 -18.29 31.82 48.12
N GLY A 616 -17.97 31.94 46.82
CA GLY A 616 -16.90 32.81 46.34
C GLY A 616 -15.47 32.53 46.84
N LYS A 617 -14.78 31.58 46.19
CA LYS A 617 -13.40 31.70 45.69
C LYS A 617 -13.00 30.47 44.87
#